data_AF-A0A6N6WJV8-F1
#
_entry.id   AF-A0A6N6WJV8-F1
#
_cell.length_a   1.000
_cell.length_b   1.000
_cell.length_c   1.000
_cell.angle_alpha   90.00
_cell.angle_beta   90.00
_cell.angle_gamma   90.00
#
_symmetry.space_group_name_H-M   'P 1'
#
loop_
_entity.id
_entity.type
_entity.pdbx_description
1 polymer ?
#
loop_
_entity_poly.entity_id
_entity_poly.type
_entity_poly.pdbx_seq_one_letter_code
_entity_poly.pdbx_strand_id
1 'polypeptide(L)'
;MSEGVYGEQATGRVTHSLLRLSTAMRSQAWEWAEGAGLTPTQGEILVLLMQRKGPMRLGEIARETALTAATTSDAVSTLETKGLVEKRRALDDGRALAVRLTARGRTAAKRAAQWPDFLAKAVGTLREEEQTLFYRTLLKTIHQLEAQGTIPPHRMCLSCSHFEPSKNPKKTPHHCALLDMKMSDTDLRLDCSVYEVADVATQKKTWKIFAQ
;
A
#
# COMPACT_ATOMS: atom_id res chain seq x y z
N MET A 1 22.02 -16.87 26.83
CA MET A 1 21.59 -16.75 25.41
C MET A 1 20.11 -16.45 25.47
N SER A 2 19.67 -15.23 25.17
CA SER A 2 18.26 -14.88 25.34
C SER A 2 17.43 -15.67 24.33
N GLU A 3 16.57 -16.56 24.81
CA GLU A 3 15.45 -17.11 24.04
C GLU A 3 14.73 -15.93 23.39
N GLY A 4 14.79 -15.86 22.06
CA GLY A 4 14.13 -14.77 21.34
C GLY A 4 12.63 -14.81 21.66
N VAL A 5 12.04 -13.66 21.97
CA VAL A 5 10.60 -13.49 22.32
C VAL A 5 9.63 -14.15 21.31
N TYR A 6 10.10 -14.41 20.09
CA TYR A 6 9.31 -14.98 18.99
C TYR A 6 9.70 -16.43 18.63
N GLY A 7 10.54 -17.09 19.43
CA GLY A 7 11.00 -18.47 19.23
C GLY A 7 12.19 -18.61 18.27
N GLU A 8 12.81 -19.79 18.29
CA GLU A 8 14.02 -20.08 17.49
C GLU A 8 13.72 -20.59 16.07
N GLN A 9 12.46 -20.88 15.75
CA GLN A 9 12.11 -21.34 14.41
C GLN A 9 12.23 -20.22 13.37
N ALA A 10 12.37 -20.59 12.09
CA ALA A 10 12.48 -19.63 10.99
C ALA A 10 11.33 -18.60 10.99
N THR A 11 10.10 -19.04 11.23
CA THR A 11 8.92 -18.17 11.36
C THR A 11 9.10 -17.09 12.43
N GLY A 12 9.60 -17.46 13.61
CA GLY A 12 9.85 -16.52 14.70
C GLY A 12 10.88 -15.45 14.36
N ARG A 13 11.99 -15.87 13.73
CA ARG A 13 13.05 -14.96 13.30
C ARG A 13 12.60 -14.02 12.20
N VAL A 14 11.83 -14.51 11.21
CA VAL A 14 11.26 -13.67 10.15
C VAL A 14 10.29 -12.64 10.73
N THR A 15 9.39 -13.06 11.62
CA THR A 15 8.47 -12.14 12.33
C THR A 15 9.23 -11.06 13.09
N HIS A 16 10.25 -11.45 13.86
CA HIS A 16 11.09 -10.50 14.57
C HIS A 16 11.78 -9.50 13.63
N SER A 17 12.33 -9.95 12.51
CA SER A 17 12.94 -9.08 11.49
C SER A 17 11.93 -8.08 10.92
N LEU A 18 10.69 -8.51 10.61
CA LEU A 18 9.63 -7.61 10.14
C LEU A 18 9.29 -6.54 11.18
N LEU A 19 9.23 -6.90 12.47
CA LEU A 19 8.98 -5.93 13.54
C LEU A 19 10.13 -4.92 13.70
N ARG A 20 11.38 -5.35 13.47
CA ARG A 20 12.54 -4.45 13.45
C ARG A 20 12.49 -3.47 12.29
N LEU A 21 12.12 -3.94 11.09
CA LEU A 21 11.89 -3.08 9.94
C LEU A 21 10.75 -2.09 10.19
N SER A 22 9.62 -2.56 10.73
CA SER A 22 8.48 -1.70 11.12
C SER A 22 8.91 -0.60 12.10
N THR A 23 9.79 -0.90 13.05
CA THR A 23 10.31 0.09 14.00
C THR A 23 11.17 1.14 13.30
N ALA A 24 12.06 0.74 12.38
CA ALA A 24 12.86 1.68 11.59
C ALA A 24 11.96 2.55 10.69
N MET A 25 10.96 1.96 10.04
CA MET A 25 9.98 2.67 9.22
C MET A 25 9.22 3.71 10.02
N ARG A 26 8.72 3.35 11.22
CA ARG A 26 8.04 4.28 12.10
C ARG A 26 8.94 5.44 12.51
N SER A 27 10.20 5.17 12.86
CA SER A 27 11.17 6.21 13.22
C SER A 27 11.41 7.18 12.06
N GLN A 28 11.64 6.66 10.86
CA GLN A 28 11.91 7.50 9.68
C GLN A 28 10.68 8.33 9.28
N ALA A 29 9.49 7.74 9.38
CA ALA A 29 8.24 8.45 9.11
C ALA A 29 8.02 9.61 10.09
N TRP A 30 8.35 9.42 11.37
CA TRP A 30 8.28 10.48 12.38
C TRP A 30 9.28 11.61 12.13
N GLU A 31 10.54 11.29 11.87
CA GLU A 31 11.59 12.28 11.58
C GLU A 31 11.24 13.15 10.37
N TRP A 32 10.76 12.51 9.29
CA TRP A 32 10.29 13.24 8.11
C TRP A 32 9.07 14.12 8.44
N ALA A 33 8.10 13.58 9.17
CA ALA A 33 6.86 14.29 9.48
C ALA A 33 7.14 15.54 10.34
N GLU A 34 8.00 15.41 11.35
CA GLU A 34 8.43 16.53 12.21
C GLU A 34 9.11 17.63 11.37
N GLY A 35 10.04 17.27 10.50
CA GLY A 35 10.69 18.22 9.59
C GLY A 35 9.73 18.93 8.62
N ALA A 36 8.57 18.32 8.34
CA ALA A 36 7.50 18.91 7.53
C ALA A 36 6.42 19.64 8.36
N GLY A 37 6.52 19.64 9.70
CA GLY A 37 5.46 20.13 10.59
C GLY A 37 4.15 19.34 10.46
N LEU A 38 4.25 18.03 10.21
CA LEU A 38 3.15 17.09 10.01
C LEU A 38 3.23 15.93 11.01
N THR A 39 2.21 15.08 11.01
CA THR A 39 2.27 13.74 11.62
C THR A 39 2.42 12.68 10.51
N PRO A 40 2.91 11.46 10.83
CA PRO A 40 2.97 10.38 9.84
C PRO A 40 1.62 10.12 9.16
N THR A 41 0.53 10.10 9.94
CA THR A 41 -0.85 9.97 9.44
C THR A 41 -1.23 11.09 8.47
N GLN A 42 -0.86 12.33 8.75
CA GLN A 42 -1.12 13.44 7.83
C GLN A 42 -0.34 13.26 6.51
N GLY A 43 0.91 12.82 6.58
CA GLY A 43 1.72 12.49 5.40
C GLY A 43 1.10 11.37 4.56
N GLU A 44 0.66 10.29 5.20
CA GLU A 44 0.00 9.16 4.55
C GLU A 44 -1.26 9.59 3.78
N ILE A 45 -2.13 10.40 4.39
CA ILE A 45 -3.33 10.94 3.72
C ILE A 45 -2.94 11.79 2.50
N LEU A 46 -1.89 12.61 2.59
CA LEU A 46 -1.43 13.42 1.47
C LEU A 46 -0.92 12.56 0.30
N VAL A 47 -0.16 11.50 0.60
CA VAL A 47 0.32 10.54 -0.41
C VAL A 47 -0.85 9.81 -1.07
N LEU A 48 -1.81 9.34 -0.27
CA LEU A 48 -3.00 8.66 -0.78
C LEU A 48 -3.79 9.56 -1.75
N LEU A 49 -4.09 10.80 -1.35
CA LEU A 49 -4.80 11.76 -2.20
C LEU A 49 -4.01 12.07 -3.50
N MET A 50 -2.69 12.06 -3.44
CA MET A 50 -1.84 12.25 -4.62
C MET A 50 -1.93 11.06 -5.59
N GLN A 51 -1.92 9.84 -5.06
CA GLN A 51 -1.98 8.61 -5.85
C GLN A 51 -3.33 8.43 -6.55
N ARG A 52 -4.43 8.80 -5.89
CA ARG A 52 -5.78 8.66 -6.46
C ARG A 52 -6.14 9.74 -7.49
N LYS A 53 -5.30 10.75 -7.67
CA LYS A 53 -5.42 11.81 -8.70
C LYS A 53 -6.80 12.46 -8.76
N GLY A 54 -7.54 12.48 -7.65
CA GLY A 54 -8.91 12.97 -7.57
C GLY A 54 -9.40 13.17 -6.14
N PRO A 55 -10.56 13.82 -5.93
CA PRO A 55 -11.15 13.99 -4.62
C PRO A 55 -11.55 12.65 -3.99
N MET A 56 -11.38 12.50 -2.68
CA MET A 56 -11.80 11.32 -1.92
C MET A 56 -12.73 11.71 -0.76
N ARG A 57 -13.78 10.92 -0.52
CA ARG A 57 -14.65 11.06 0.65
C ARG A 57 -13.91 10.60 1.91
N LEU A 58 -14.27 11.16 3.08
CA LEU A 58 -13.63 10.80 4.36
C LEU A 58 -13.68 9.30 4.66
N GLY A 59 -14.80 8.63 4.36
CA GLY A 59 -14.93 7.18 4.55
C GLY A 59 -14.00 6.36 3.65
N GLU A 60 -13.71 6.85 2.45
CA GLU A 60 -12.75 6.20 1.54
C GLU A 60 -11.33 6.38 2.06
N ILE A 61 -10.97 7.57 2.54
CA ILE A 61 -9.68 7.83 3.16
C ILE A 61 -9.49 6.93 4.37
N ALA A 62 -10.46 6.89 5.29
CA ALA A 62 -10.40 6.06 6.49
C ALA A 62 -10.18 4.57 6.18
N ARG A 63 -10.91 4.05 5.19
CA ARG A 63 -10.77 2.66 4.73
C ARG A 63 -9.40 2.38 4.15
N GLU A 64 -8.90 3.25 3.27
CA GLU A 64 -7.63 3.05 2.56
C GLU A 64 -6.41 3.24 3.47
N THR A 65 -6.49 4.09 4.51
CA THR A 65 -5.42 4.26 5.51
C THR A 65 -5.57 3.32 6.72
N ALA A 66 -6.60 2.46 6.74
CA ALA A 66 -6.96 1.64 7.91
C ALA A 66 -7.10 2.45 9.22
N LEU A 67 -7.59 3.69 9.14
CA LEU A 67 -7.81 4.58 10.27
C LEU A 67 -9.28 4.64 10.67
N THR A 68 -9.55 5.02 11.91
CA THR A 68 -10.92 5.30 12.33
C THR A 68 -11.46 6.55 11.62
N ALA A 69 -12.79 6.63 11.48
CA ALA A 69 -13.44 7.83 10.93
C ALA A 69 -13.10 9.10 11.74
N ALA A 70 -13.01 8.99 13.06
CA ALA A 70 -12.63 10.09 13.95
C ALA A 70 -11.20 10.57 13.67
N THR A 71 -10.23 9.65 13.71
CA THR A 71 -8.81 9.96 13.43
C THR A 71 -8.63 10.58 12.03
N THR A 72 -9.35 10.05 11.04
CA THR A 72 -9.31 10.56 9.67
C THR A 72 -9.88 11.98 9.59
N SER A 73 -11.03 12.23 10.23
CA SER A 73 -11.67 13.55 10.27
C SER A 73 -10.76 14.61 10.92
N ASP A 74 -10.13 14.25 12.04
CA ASP A 74 -9.23 15.15 12.78
C ASP A 74 -7.97 15.45 11.97
N ALA A 75 -7.36 14.43 11.36
CA ALA A 75 -6.18 14.59 10.50
C ALA A 75 -6.49 15.46 9.27
N VAL A 76 -7.62 15.22 8.59
CA VAL A 76 -8.04 16.01 7.43
C VAL A 76 -8.35 17.45 7.81
N SER A 77 -9.04 17.69 8.92
CA SER A 77 -9.35 19.05 9.38
C SER A 77 -8.08 19.81 9.76
N THR A 78 -7.10 19.13 10.35
CA THR A 78 -5.77 19.72 10.60
C THR A 78 -5.03 20.06 9.30
N LEU A 79 -5.08 19.16 8.30
CA LEU A 79 -4.48 19.41 6.98
C LEU A 79 -5.16 20.58 6.25
N GLU A 80 -6.48 20.75 6.44
CA GLU A 80 -7.27 21.85 5.87
C GLU A 80 -6.87 23.19 6.51
N THR A 81 -6.77 23.25 7.84
CA THR A 81 -6.24 24.43 8.56
C THR A 81 -4.82 24.78 8.14
N LYS A 82 -3.98 23.78 7.82
CA LYS A 82 -2.62 23.97 7.28
C LYS A 82 -2.60 24.40 5.79
N GLY A 83 -3.76 24.46 5.13
CA GLY A 83 -3.91 24.81 3.71
C GLY A 83 -3.37 23.75 2.74
N LEU A 84 -3.25 22.50 3.18
CA LEU A 84 -2.71 21.38 2.38
C LEU A 84 -3.82 20.61 1.65
N VAL A 85 -5.01 20.59 2.22
CA VAL A 85 -6.21 20.04 1.58
C VAL A 85 -7.32 21.07 1.60
N GLU A 86 -8.33 20.85 0.78
CA GLU A 86 -9.60 21.58 0.85
C GLU A 86 -10.76 20.59 0.71
N LYS A 87 -11.84 20.83 1.46
CA LYS A 87 -13.10 20.11 1.30
C LYS A 87 -13.98 20.82 0.27
N ARG A 88 -14.51 20.08 -0.69
CA ARG A 88 -15.53 20.57 -1.64
C ARG A 88 -16.71 19.62 -1.69
N ARG A 89 -17.88 20.12 -2.08
CA ARG A 89 -19.00 19.26 -2.43
C ARG A 89 -18.59 18.36 -3.60
N ALA A 90 -18.90 17.08 -3.49
CA ALA A 90 -18.60 16.11 -4.52
C ALA A 90 -19.45 16.42 -5.77
N LEU A 91 -18.89 16.19 -6.95
CA LEU A 91 -19.52 16.53 -8.23
C LEU A 91 -20.67 15.58 -8.57
N ASP A 92 -20.58 14.34 -8.09
CA ASP A 92 -21.52 13.23 -8.25
C ASP A 92 -22.63 13.23 -7.19
N ASP A 93 -22.35 13.76 -6.00
CA ASP A 93 -23.30 13.89 -4.90
C ASP A 93 -23.06 15.21 -4.17
N GLY A 94 -23.86 16.23 -4.52
CA GLY A 94 -23.75 17.59 -3.97
C GLY A 94 -23.96 17.68 -2.45
N ARG A 95 -24.33 16.58 -1.77
CA ARG A 95 -24.40 16.48 -0.31
C ARG A 95 -23.14 15.88 0.32
N ALA A 96 -22.35 15.11 -0.42
CA ALA A 96 -21.12 14.51 0.07
C ALA A 96 -19.95 15.50 -0.01
N LEU A 97 -19.12 15.56 1.03
CA LEU A 97 -17.86 16.30 1.01
C LEU A 97 -16.72 15.40 0.55
N ALA A 98 -15.93 15.89 -0.40
CA ALA A 98 -14.73 15.26 -0.89
C ALA A 98 -13.50 16.14 -0.59
N VAL A 99 -12.44 15.48 -0.15
CA VAL A 99 -11.15 16.09 0.21
C VAL A 99 -10.24 16.03 -1.02
N ARG A 100 -9.55 17.12 -1.32
CA ARG A 100 -8.55 17.15 -2.39
C ARG A 100 -7.32 17.96 -2.01
N LEU A 101 -6.18 17.63 -2.61
CA LEU A 101 -4.94 18.37 -2.41
C LEU A 101 -5.03 19.78 -3.01
N THR A 102 -4.52 20.76 -2.26
CA THR A 102 -4.15 22.07 -2.79
C THR A 102 -2.81 21.97 -3.54
N ALA A 103 -2.35 23.05 -4.18
CA ALA A 103 -1.02 23.08 -4.78
C ALA A 103 0.09 22.85 -3.72
N ARG A 104 -0.04 23.48 -2.55
CA ARG A 104 0.87 23.27 -1.41
C ARG A 104 0.80 21.84 -0.89
N GLY A 105 -0.41 21.27 -0.81
CA GLY A 105 -0.64 19.87 -0.47
C GLY A 105 0.08 18.90 -1.41
N ARG A 106 0.02 19.14 -2.72
CA ARG A 106 0.75 18.33 -3.72
C ARG A 106 2.27 18.35 -3.49
N THR A 107 2.83 19.52 -3.17
CA THR A 107 4.27 19.63 -2.85
C THR A 107 4.61 18.86 -1.57
N ALA A 108 3.78 18.97 -0.53
CA ALA A 108 3.97 18.21 0.71
C ALA A 108 3.84 16.69 0.48
N ALA A 109 2.85 16.25 -0.30
CA ALA A 109 2.66 14.85 -0.67
C ALA A 109 3.85 14.27 -1.42
N LYS A 110 4.47 15.03 -2.33
CA LYS A 110 5.68 14.59 -3.05
C LYS A 110 6.85 14.37 -2.09
N ARG A 111 7.04 15.26 -1.10
CA ARG A 111 8.06 15.07 -0.06
C ARG A 111 7.72 13.87 0.83
N ALA A 112 6.44 13.68 1.16
CA ALA A 112 5.97 12.54 1.94
C ALA A 112 6.20 11.20 1.21
N ALA A 113 6.10 11.17 -0.11
CA ALA A 113 6.35 9.96 -0.88
C ALA A 113 7.82 9.53 -0.89
N GLN A 114 8.76 10.38 -0.45
CA GLN A 114 10.21 10.13 -0.51
C GLN A 114 10.79 9.56 0.79
N TRP A 115 10.11 9.68 1.94
CA TRP A 115 10.66 9.15 3.19
C TRP A 115 10.98 7.65 3.16
N PRO A 116 10.27 6.78 2.41
CA PRO A 116 10.62 5.36 2.31
C PRO A 116 11.91 5.08 1.51
N ASP A 117 12.57 6.09 0.93
CA ASP A 117 13.77 5.93 0.09
C ASP A 117 14.90 5.16 0.79
N PHE A 118 15.02 5.27 2.12
CA PHE A 118 16.01 4.49 2.88
C PHE A 118 15.79 2.98 2.75
N LEU A 119 14.52 2.54 2.76
CA LEU A 119 14.15 1.14 2.63
C LEU A 119 14.33 0.68 1.19
N ALA A 120 13.98 1.52 0.22
CA ALA A 120 14.24 1.23 -1.20
C ALA A 120 15.73 1.04 -1.46
N LYS A 121 16.60 1.89 -0.89
CA LYS A 121 18.06 1.73 -0.96
C LYS A 121 18.53 0.43 -0.31
N ALA A 122 18.01 0.08 0.87
CA ALA A 122 18.37 -1.15 1.55
C ALA A 122 17.99 -2.39 0.73
N VAL A 123 16.76 -2.46 0.21
CA VAL A 123 16.28 -3.55 -0.65
C VAL A 123 17.05 -3.59 -1.98
N GLY A 124 17.43 -2.43 -2.53
CA GLY A 124 18.21 -2.33 -3.75
C GLY A 124 19.63 -2.91 -3.66
N THR A 125 20.12 -3.22 -2.45
CA THR A 125 21.41 -3.92 -2.28
C THR A 125 21.30 -5.44 -2.49
N LEU A 126 20.09 -5.99 -2.50
CA LEU A 126 19.82 -7.41 -2.74
C LEU A 126 19.96 -7.73 -4.23
N ARG A 127 20.35 -8.97 -4.55
CA ARG A 127 20.36 -9.45 -5.94
C ARG A 127 18.93 -9.48 -6.50
N GLU A 128 18.78 -9.36 -7.82
CA GLU A 128 17.45 -9.37 -8.47
C GLU A 128 16.61 -10.61 -8.12
N GLU A 129 17.25 -11.77 -8.01
CA GLU A 129 16.59 -13.02 -7.61
C GLU A 129 16.06 -12.97 -6.18
N GLU A 130 16.81 -12.33 -5.27
CA GLU A 130 16.42 -12.15 -3.87
C GLU A 130 15.28 -11.13 -3.75
N GLN A 131 15.33 -10.03 -4.52
CA GLN A 131 14.24 -9.06 -4.58
C GLN A 131 12.95 -9.70 -5.09
N THR A 132 13.05 -10.51 -6.15
CA THR A 132 11.92 -11.23 -6.74
C THR A 132 11.30 -12.20 -5.73
N LEU A 133 12.13 -13.04 -5.08
CA LEU A 133 11.67 -13.99 -4.09
C LEU A 133 11.07 -13.29 -2.86
N PHE A 134 11.71 -12.21 -2.40
CA PHE A 134 11.25 -11.45 -1.25
C PHE A 134 9.90 -10.80 -1.54
N TYR A 135 9.74 -10.13 -2.69
CA TYR A 135 8.47 -9.52 -3.08
C TYR A 135 7.35 -10.55 -3.24
N ARG A 136 7.62 -11.68 -3.91
CA ARG A 136 6.67 -12.80 -4.01
C ARG A 136 6.22 -13.28 -2.63
N THR A 137 7.14 -13.38 -1.67
CA THR A 137 6.82 -13.80 -0.30
C THR A 137 6.00 -12.74 0.45
N LEU A 138 6.31 -11.45 0.28
CA LEU A 138 5.51 -10.36 0.83
C LEU A 138 4.08 -10.36 0.30
N LEU A 139 3.89 -10.52 -1.02
CA LEU A 139 2.57 -10.66 -1.63
C LEU A 139 1.80 -11.82 -1.00
N LYS A 140 2.47 -12.93 -0.72
CA LYS A 140 1.80 -14.09 -0.11
C LYS A 140 1.33 -13.80 1.32
N THR A 141 2.17 -13.13 2.10
CA THR A 141 1.85 -12.73 3.47
C THR A 141 0.72 -11.69 3.51
N ILE A 142 0.74 -10.69 2.61
CA ILE A 142 -0.32 -9.68 2.49
C ILE A 142 -1.66 -10.35 2.18
N HIS A 143 -1.70 -11.23 1.18
CA HIS A 143 -2.92 -11.96 0.83
C HIS A 143 -3.48 -12.77 2.01
N GLN A 144 -2.62 -13.42 2.79
CA GLN A 144 -3.04 -14.16 3.98
C GLN A 144 -3.68 -13.26 5.05
N LEU A 145 -3.11 -12.07 5.28
CA LEU A 145 -3.65 -11.10 6.23
C LEU A 145 -4.99 -10.51 5.76
N GLU A 146 -5.15 -10.26 4.46
CA GLU A 146 -6.41 -9.83 3.86
C GLU A 146 -7.49 -10.90 3.98
N ALA A 147 -7.17 -12.16 3.67
CA ALA A 147 -8.09 -13.29 3.79
C ALA A 147 -8.59 -13.50 5.23
N GLN A 148 -7.79 -13.11 6.23
CA GLN A 148 -8.15 -13.14 7.64
C GLN A 148 -8.88 -11.87 8.11
N GLY A 149 -9.04 -10.87 7.24
CA GLY A 149 -9.62 -9.57 7.61
C GLY A 149 -8.75 -8.76 8.57
N THR A 150 -7.46 -9.08 8.70
CA THR A 150 -6.52 -8.36 9.57
C THR A 150 -6.14 -7.01 8.97
N ILE A 151 -6.09 -6.93 7.63
CA ILE A 151 -5.89 -5.70 6.88
C ILE A 151 -6.95 -5.57 5.78
N PRO A 152 -7.31 -4.35 5.35
CA PRO A 152 -8.23 -4.16 4.23
C PRO A 152 -7.69 -4.78 2.93
N PRO A 153 -8.58 -5.25 2.03
CA PRO A 153 -8.15 -5.76 0.73
C PRO A 153 -7.55 -4.63 -0.12
N HIS A 154 -6.40 -4.89 -0.70
CA HIS A 154 -5.73 -4.00 -1.63
C HIS A 154 -6.23 -4.23 -3.06
N ARG A 155 -6.05 -3.23 -3.92
CA ARG A 155 -6.33 -3.29 -5.36
C ARG A 155 -5.23 -4.03 -6.12
N MET A 156 -4.91 -5.23 -5.66
CA MET A 156 -3.77 -6.01 -6.11
C MET A 156 -4.06 -6.85 -7.35
N CYS A 157 -3.03 -7.17 -8.15
CA CYS A 157 -3.17 -8.04 -9.32
C CYS A 157 -3.78 -9.41 -8.95
N LEU A 158 -3.44 -9.98 -7.79
CA LEU A 158 -3.87 -11.33 -7.41
C LEU A 158 -5.38 -11.46 -7.13
N SER A 159 -6.08 -10.34 -6.92
CA SER A 159 -7.54 -10.28 -6.73
C SER A 159 -8.28 -9.63 -7.91
N CYS A 160 -7.57 -9.30 -8.99
CA CYS A 160 -8.09 -8.56 -10.14
C CYS A 160 -8.74 -9.46 -11.21
N SER A 161 -9.84 -9.02 -11.81
CA SER A 161 -10.54 -9.71 -12.91
C SER A 161 -9.69 -9.82 -14.19
N HIS A 162 -8.77 -8.88 -14.39
CA HIS A 162 -7.94 -8.79 -15.60
C HIS A 162 -6.62 -9.55 -15.50
N PHE A 163 -6.30 -10.16 -14.36
CA PHE A 163 -5.00 -10.77 -14.13
C PHE A 163 -4.98 -12.24 -14.49
N GLU A 164 -4.03 -12.60 -15.37
CA GLU A 164 -3.79 -13.95 -15.83
C GLU A 164 -2.44 -14.44 -15.27
N PRO A 165 -2.47 -15.29 -14.23
CA PRO A 165 -1.25 -15.73 -13.57
C PRO A 165 -0.54 -16.83 -14.35
N SER A 166 0.78 -16.85 -14.23
CA SER A 166 1.65 -17.92 -14.69
C SER A 166 2.23 -18.73 -13.53
N LYS A 167 2.36 -20.04 -13.75
CA LYS A 167 3.09 -20.94 -12.85
C LYS A 167 4.60 -20.72 -12.89
N ASN A 168 5.13 -20.24 -14.01
CA ASN A 168 6.55 -19.99 -14.20
C ASN A 168 6.76 -18.68 -14.97
N PRO A 169 6.75 -17.53 -14.27
CA PRO A 169 6.88 -16.21 -14.86
C PRO A 169 8.16 -16.02 -15.68
N LYS A 170 9.22 -16.77 -15.38
CA LYS A 170 10.49 -16.74 -16.15
C LYS A 170 10.33 -17.36 -17.54
N LYS A 171 9.42 -18.32 -17.72
CA LYS A 171 9.16 -18.98 -19.02
C LYS A 171 7.96 -18.39 -19.73
N THR A 172 6.87 -18.22 -18.99
CA THR A 172 5.62 -17.63 -19.47
C THR A 172 5.31 -16.49 -18.51
N PRO A 173 5.45 -15.22 -18.89
CA PRO A 173 5.12 -14.10 -18.01
C PRO A 173 3.66 -14.17 -17.53
N HIS A 174 3.36 -13.53 -16.41
CA HIS A 174 1.99 -13.18 -16.09
C HIS A 174 1.47 -12.18 -17.13
N HIS A 175 0.16 -12.01 -17.19
CA HIS A 175 -0.46 -11.11 -18.15
C HIS A 175 -1.58 -10.29 -17.52
N CYS A 176 -1.71 -9.02 -17.93
CA CYS A 176 -2.85 -8.18 -17.61
C CYS A 176 -3.67 -8.00 -18.89
N ALA A 177 -4.82 -8.65 -18.98
CA ALA A 177 -5.65 -8.65 -20.18
C ALA A 177 -6.18 -7.24 -20.55
N LEU A 178 -6.41 -6.38 -19.56
CA LEU A 178 -6.91 -5.03 -19.81
C LEU A 178 -5.83 -4.09 -20.39
N LEU A 179 -4.59 -4.20 -19.91
CA LEU A 179 -3.48 -3.35 -20.35
C LEU A 179 -2.62 -4.00 -21.45
N ASP A 180 -2.95 -5.23 -21.84
CA ASP A 180 -2.18 -6.07 -22.78
C ASP A 180 -0.68 -6.09 -22.42
N MET A 181 -0.38 -6.37 -21.15
CA MET A 181 0.96 -6.23 -20.58
C MET A 181 1.46 -7.54 -20.00
N LYS A 182 2.65 -7.96 -20.45
CA LYS A 182 3.43 -9.06 -19.85
C LYS A 182 4.14 -8.59 -18.60
N MET A 183 4.12 -9.42 -17.55
CA MET A 183 4.60 -9.07 -16.22
C MET A 183 5.41 -10.21 -15.60
N SER A 184 6.52 -9.85 -14.96
CA SER A 184 7.23 -10.70 -13.99
C SER A 184 6.58 -10.60 -12.60
N ASP A 185 7.10 -11.34 -11.62
CA ASP A 185 6.63 -11.24 -10.22
C ASP A 185 6.83 -9.82 -9.65
N THR A 186 7.90 -9.12 -10.02
CA THR A 186 8.20 -7.76 -9.56
C THR A 186 7.34 -6.68 -10.21
N ASP A 187 6.66 -6.99 -11.33
CA ASP A 187 5.75 -6.07 -12.01
C ASP A 187 4.32 -6.12 -11.44
N LEU A 188 4.01 -7.12 -10.60
CA LEU A 188 2.70 -7.25 -9.96
C LEU A 188 2.45 -6.06 -9.05
N ARG A 189 1.26 -5.47 -9.17
CA ARG A 189 0.89 -4.27 -8.43
C ARG A 189 0.13 -4.62 -7.16
N LEU A 190 0.51 -3.98 -6.05
CA LEU A 190 -0.27 -3.98 -4.80
C LEU A 190 -1.38 -2.92 -4.82
N ASP A 191 -1.26 -1.90 -5.66
CA ASP A 191 -2.31 -0.90 -5.86
C ASP A 191 -2.41 -0.54 -7.35
N CYS A 192 -3.38 -1.12 -8.06
CA CYS A 192 -3.59 -0.89 -9.48
C CYS A 192 -4.72 0.13 -9.74
N SER A 193 -4.46 1.11 -10.61
CA SER A 193 -5.43 2.16 -10.97
C SER A 193 -6.63 1.68 -11.79
N VAL A 194 -6.49 0.55 -12.47
CA VAL A 194 -7.51 -0.09 -13.31
C VAL A 194 -7.97 -1.42 -12.72
N TYR A 195 -7.84 -1.56 -11.40
CA TYR A 195 -8.29 -2.74 -10.68
C TYR A 195 -9.81 -2.90 -10.74
N GLU A 196 -10.25 -4.11 -11.08
CA GLU A 196 -11.62 -4.56 -10.94
C GLU A 196 -11.61 -5.88 -10.15
N VAL A 197 -12.47 -5.99 -9.14
CA VAL A 197 -12.50 -7.16 -8.27
C VAL A 197 -12.98 -8.39 -9.05
N ALA A 198 -12.20 -9.46 -9.01
CA ALA A 198 -12.63 -10.74 -9.58
C ALA A 198 -13.67 -11.44 -8.68
N ASP A 199 -14.48 -12.33 -9.26
CA ASP A 199 -15.31 -13.22 -8.45
C ASP A 199 -14.46 -14.18 -7.59
N VAL A 200 -15.06 -14.76 -6.55
CA VAL A 200 -14.37 -15.62 -5.59
C VAL A 200 -13.71 -16.85 -6.24
N ALA A 201 -14.32 -17.43 -7.28
CA ALA A 201 -13.78 -18.61 -7.94
C ALA A 201 -12.52 -18.25 -8.76
N THR A 202 -12.57 -17.12 -9.45
CA THR A 202 -11.44 -16.54 -10.19
C THR A 202 -10.29 -16.20 -9.24
N GLN A 203 -10.56 -15.53 -8.11
CA GLN A 203 -9.53 -15.24 -7.10
C GLN A 203 -8.86 -16.51 -6.57
N LYS A 204 -9.65 -17.54 -6.22
CA LYS A 204 -9.12 -18.84 -5.75
C LYS A 204 -8.27 -19.54 -6.79
N LYS A 205 -8.71 -19.54 -8.06
CA LYS A 205 -7.94 -20.11 -9.18
C LYS A 205 -6.63 -19.37 -9.36
N THR A 206 -6.67 -18.03 -9.36
CA THR A 206 -5.51 -17.18 -9.52
C THR A 206 -4.48 -17.43 -8.43
N TRP A 207 -4.95 -17.42 -7.18
CA TRP A 207 -4.11 -17.72 -6.03
C TRP A 207 -3.51 -19.11 -6.09
N LYS A 208 -4.27 -20.14 -6.47
CA LYS A 208 -3.74 -21.51 -6.61
C LYS A 208 -2.59 -21.59 -7.61
N ILE A 209 -2.62 -20.81 -8.69
CA ILE A 209 -1.55 -20.77 -9.69
C ILE A 209 -0.34 -19.99 -9.15
N PHE A 210 -0.58 -18.83 -8.53
CA PHE A 210 0.47 -17.97 -8.00
C PHE A 210 1.14 -18.51 -6.72
N ALA A 211 0.44 -19.28 -5.89
CA ALA A 211 0.97 -19.77 -4.62
C ALA A 211 1.95 -20.94 -4.78
N GLN A 212 1.95 -21.62 -5.93
CA GLN A 212 2.91 -22.66 -6.33
C GLN A 212 4.33 -22.09 -6.42
#